data_AF-A8WN54-F1
#
_entry.id   AF-A8WN54-F1
#
_cell.length_a   1.000
_cell.length_b   1.000
_cell.length_c   1.000
_cell.angle_alpha   90.00
_cell.angle_beta   90.00
_cell.angle_gamma   90.00
#
_symmetry.space_group_name_H-M   'P 1'
#
loop_
_entity.id
_entity.type
_entity.pdbx_description
1 polymer ?
#
loop_
_entity_poly.entity_id
_entity_poly.type
_entity_poly.pdbx_seq_one_letter_code
_entity_poly.pdbx_strand_id
1 'polypeptide(L)'
;MRVLFHLCSIIFLLLFFASGTYSSTPGFPNEEEIFDEDIQDTVLASTIDGRLRALDAKTGKIKWTLEEEPVLRSPSAIKQGFTFLPNPLDGSLYVLKNSSLKKLPFNIPQLVHASPCRGTDGIMYAGSKKDVWFGIDPTTGLKSETLSSASADRICPASQKQTIFLGRTEYRVSMFDEKNRGKTWNATFNDYSAHLLPEVNSWPFQHYTSSSHGQILTFDKETGEIQWEADLKQPIVALYLLRNDGLHKLPFEVMGKETMENVQQKF
;
A
#
# COMPACT_ATOMS: atom_id res chain seq x y z
N MET A 1 40.57 -64.07 64.03
CA MET A 1 41.49 -64.98 63.30
C MET A 1 40.69 -65.58 62.14
N ARG A 2 41.13 -65.35 60.89
CA ARG A 2 40.81 -66.10 59.63
C ARG A 2 39.32 -66.27 59.27
N VAL A 3 38.73 -65.55 58.30
CA VAL A 3 38.93 -65.49 56.82
C VAL A 3 38.40 -66.74 56.06
N LEU A 4 37.66 -66.45 54.97
CA LEU A 4 37.29 -67.25 53.76
C LEU A 4 36.08 -68.21 53.89
N PHE A 5 35.08 -68.25 52.99
CA PHE A 5 35.13 -68.26 51.51
C PHE A 5 33.86 -67.70 50.81
N HIS A 6 34.11 -66.98 49.70
CA HIS A 6 33.45 -66.87 48.36
C HIS A 6 31.94 -67.14 48.12
N LEU A 7 31.24 -66.60 47.11
CA LEU A 7 31.34 -65.47 46.15
C LEU A 7 30.14 -65.63 45.18
N CYS A 8 29.27 -64.64 45.02
CA CYS A 8 28.38 -64.46 43.85
C CYS A 8 27.74 -63.06 43.97
N SER A 9 28.36 -62.02 43.41
CA SER A 9 28.09 -61.46 42.06
C SER A 9 26.66 -60.91 41.88
N ILE A 10 26.53 -59.58 41.90
CA ILE A 10 25.95 -58.74 40.84
C ILE A 10 26.54 -57.33 41.04
N ILE A 11 27.40 -56.92 40.11
CA ILE A 11 27.98 -55.56 40.00
C ILE A 11 27.10 -54.81 39.00
N PHE A 12 26.55 -53.67 39.41
CA PHE A 12 25.88 -52.72 38.52
C PHE A 12 26.97 -51.84 37.90
N LEU A 13 27.26 -52.08 36.61
CA LEU A 13 28.34 -51.43 35.88
C LEU A 13 27.81 -50.16 35.19
N LEU A 14 28.26 -49.00 35.65
CA LEU A 14 28.12 -47.73 34.96
C LEU A 14 28.95 -47.77 33.67
N LEU A 15 28.29 -47.66 32.52
CA LEU A 15 28.96 -47.48 31.23
C LEU A 15 28.58 -46.12 30.64
N PHE A 16 29.58 -45.24 30.62
CA PHE A 16 29.67 -44.13 29.68
C PHE A 16 29.85 -44.70 28.27
N PHE A 17 28.97 -44.34 27.34
CA PHE A 17 29.25 -44.42 25.91
C PHE A 17 28.90 -43.09 25.26
N ALA A 18 29.94 -42.39 24.79
CA ALA A 18 29.83 -41.38 23.77
C ALA A 18 29.80 -42.09 22.40
N SER A 19 28.81 -41.75 21.56
CA SER A 19 28.95 -41.39 20.14
C SER A 19 27.68 -41.71 19.34
N GLY A 20 27.22 -40.68 18.62
CA GLY A 20 26.63 -40.78 17.28
C GLY A 20 25.35 -41.60 17.11
N THR A 21 24.22 -40.93 16.98
CA THR A 21 23.48 -40.81 15.70
C THR A 21 22.31 -39.86 15.91
N TYR A 22 22.52 -38.58 15.56
CA TYR A 22 21.40 -37.66 15.35
C TYR A 22 20.71 -38.09 14.05
N SER A 23 19.46 -38.54 14.16
CA SER A 23 18.54 -38.56 13.03
C SER A 23 18.17 -37.11 12.73
N SER A 24 18.93 -36.47 11.84
CA SER A 24 18.56 -35.19 11.27
C SER A 24 17.46 -35.44 10.22
N THR A 25 16.21 -35.16 10.59
CA THR A 25 15.34 -34.52 9.61
C THR A 25 16.10 -33.31 9.07
N PRO A 26 16.19 -33.09 7.75
CA PRO A 26 16.75 -31.84 7.23
C PRO A 26 15.87 -30.72 7.78
N GLY A 27 16.32 -30.09 8.85
CA GLY A 27 15.73 -28.86 9.34
C GLY A 27 15.87 -27.86 8.21
N PHE A 28 14.76 -27.22 7.87
CA PHE A 28 14.86 -25.91 7.23
C PHE A 28 15.88 -25.11 8.05
N PRO A 29 16.91 -24.52 7.42
CA PRO A 29 17.76 -23.60 8.13
C PRO A 29 16.82 -22.60 8.80
N ASN A 30 17.03 -22.33 10.09
CA ASN A 30 16.52 -21.09 10.64
C ASN A 30 17.21 -20.00 9.83
N GLU A 31 16.56 -19.54 8.77
CA GLU A 31 16.89 -18.27 8.15
C GLU A 31 16.64 -17.27 9.28
N GLU A 32 17.71 -16.88 9.97
CA GLU A 32 17.76 -15.56 10.56
C GLU A 32 17.38 -14.62 9.41
N GLU A 33 16.12 -14.18 9.39
CA GLU A 33 15.66 -13.17 8.46
C GLU A 33 16.66 -12.02 8.59
N ILE A 34 17.47 -11.83 7.55
CA ILE A 34 18.34 -10.67 7.44
C ILE A 34 17.37 -9.50 7.27
N PHE A 35 16.94 -8.94 8.39
CA PHE A 35 16.15 -7.73 8.42
C PHE A 35 17.04 -6.62 7.90
N ASP A 36 16.86 -6.25 6.64
CA ASP A 36 17.47 -5.06 6.10
C ASP A 36 16.79 -3.87 6.82
N GLU A 37 17.46 -3.32 7.84
CA GLU A 37 16.97 -2.18 8.63
C GLU A 37 16.55 -1.00 7.73
N ASP A 38 17.10 -0.91 6.52
CA ASP A 38 16.88 0.17 5.55
C ASP A 38 15.46 0.19 4.93
N ILE A 39 14.72 -0.94 4.95
CA ILE A 39 13.32 -1.00 4.51
C ILE A 39 12.36 -0.58 5.63
N GLN A 40 12.74 -0.79 6.90
CA GLN A 40 11.83 -0.53 8.03
C GLN A 40 11.41 0.95 8.16
N ASP A 41 12.18 1.86 7.57
CA ASP A 41 12.00 3.30 7.63
C ASP A 41 11.64 3.92 6.26
N THR A 42 10.85 3.23 5.41
CA THR A 42 10.41 3.79 4.13
C THR A 42 8.90 4.07 4.10
N VAL A 43 8.53 5.35 3.94
CA VAL A 43 7.15 5.80 3.69
C VAL A 43 6.96 6.04 2.19
N LEU A 44 5.96 5.41 1.59
CA LEU A 44 5.57 5.71 0.22
C LEU A 44 4.42 6.71 0.18
N ALA A 45 4.59 7.81 -0.55
CA ALA A 45 3.54 8.78 -0.82
C ALA A 45 3.08 8.66 -2.28
N SER A 46 1.80 8.34 -2.47
CA SER A 46 1.15 8.33 -3.78
C SER A 46 0.54 9.68 -4.06
N THR A 47 0.87 10.28 -5.21
CA THR A 47 0.32 11.54 -5.68
C THR A 47 -0.67 11.34 -6.82
N ILE A 48 -1.58 12.31 -7.01
CA ILE A 48 -2.70 12.21 -7.96
C ILE A 48 -2.26 11.95 -9.42
N ASP A 49 -1.07 12.40 -9.78
CA ASP A 49 -0.44 12.21 -11.09
C ASP A 49 0.06 10.78 -11.34
N GLY A 50 -0.08 9.87 -10.36
CA GLY A 50 0.33 8.48 -10.46
C GLY A 50 1.74 8.22 -9.95
N ARG A 51 2.47 9.22 -9.47
CA ARG A 51 3.80 8.98 -8.90
C ARG A 51 3.70 8.40 -7.51
N LEU A 52 4.55 7.42 -7.22
CA LEU A 52 4.76 6.84 -5.90
C LEU A 52 6.20 7.16 -5.46
N ARG A 53 6.34 8.00 -4.45
CA ARG A 53 7.64 8.47 -3.96
C ARG A 53 7.98 7.79 -2.65
N ALA A 54 9.15 7.17 -2.57
CA ALA A 54 9.69 6.67 -1.33
C ALA A 54 10.40 7.78 -0.57
N LEU A 55 10.02 7.96 0.67
CA LEU A 55 10.55 8.92 1.62
C LEU A 55 11.20 8.16 2.77
N ASP A 56 12.36 8.61 3.19
CA ASP A 56 12.92 8.22 4.47
C ASP A 56 11.99 8.67 5.61
N ALA A 57 11.59 7.73 6.47
CA ALA A 57 10.59 7.94 7.51
C ALA A 57 10.99 8.98 8.55
N LYS A 58 12.29 9.20 8.76
CA LYS A 58 12.83 10.08 9.81
C LYS A 58 13.17 11.46 9.29
N THR A 59 13.50 11.60 8.01
CA THR A 59 14.01 12.83 7.41
C THR A 59 13.13 13.39 6.31
N GLY A 60 12.17 12.62 5.79
CA GLY A 60 11.32 13.02 4.66
C GLY A 60 12.04 13.11 3.33
N LYS A 61 13.32 12.70 3.24
CA LYS A 61 14.09 12.75 2.00
C LYS A 61 13.60 11.72 1.01
N ILE A 62 13.42 12.13 -0.25
CA ILE A 62 13.04 11.22 -1.33
C ILE A 62 14.20 10.27 -1.63
N LYS A 63 13.99 8.96 -1.42
CA LYS A 63 14.93 7.88 -1.79
C LYS A 63 14.82 7.57 -3.28
N TRP A 64 13.60 7.39 -3.79
CA TRP A 64 13.32 7.10 -5.19
C TRP A 64 11.90 7.50 -5.59
N THR A 65 11.62 7.52 -6.89
CA THR A 65 10.29 7.80 -7.45
C THR A 65 9.93 6.76 -8.50
N LEU A 66 8.74 6.19 -8.37
CA LEU A 66 8.12 5.30 -9.34
C LEU A 66 7.01 6.04 -10.08
N GLU A 67 7.02 5.96 -11.41
CA GLU A 67 5.98 6.57 -12.25
C GLU A 67 4.97 5.50 -12.71
N GLU A 68 3.68 5.79 -12.49
CA GLU A 68 2.52 5.02 -12.94
C GLU A 68 1.49 5.94 -13.59
N GLU A 69 0.46 5.34 -14.20
CA GLU A 69 -0.70 6.09 -14.67
C GLU A 69 -1.36 6.89 -13.54
N PRO A 70 -2.00 8.05 -13.84
CA PRO A 70 -2.68 8.85 -12.83
C PRO A 70 -3.69 8.07 -11.99
N VAL A 71 -3.85 8.47 -10.73
CA VAL A 71 -4.81 7.86 -9.78
C VAL A 71 -6.23 8.03 -10.30
N LEU A 72 -6.51 9.16 -10.95
CA LEU A 72 -7.82 9.45 -11.51
C LEU A 72 -7.70 9.97 -12.94
N ARG A 73 -8.48 9.39 -13.85
CA ARG A 73 -8.69 9.90 -15.22
C ARG A 73 -10.18 10.09 -15.46
N SER A 74 -10.60 11.33 -15.68
CA SER A 74 -11.98 11.69 -16.04
C SER A 74 -11.99 12.86 -17.03
N PRO A 75 -13.03 13.01 -17.87
CA PRO A 75 -13.15 14.14 -18.80
C PRO A 75 -13.02 15.48 -18.06
N SER A 76 -12.10 16.32 -18.51
CA SER A 76 -11.80 17.62 -17.89
C SER A 76 -12.89 18.67 -18.09
N ALA A 77 -13.80 18.46 -19.06
CA ALA A 77 -14.86 19.39 -19.37
C ALA A 77 -16.09 19.14 -18.49
N ILE A 78 -16.31 20.01 -17.50
CA ILE A 78 -17.60 20.16 -16.82
C ILE A 78 -18.62 20.57 -17.89
N LYS A 79 -19.37 19.60 -18.41
CA LYS A 79 -20.48 19.89 -19.34
C LYS A 79 -21.52 20.70 -18.58
N GLN A 80 -21.93 21.84 -19.14
CA GLN A 80 -22.86 22.76 -18.51
C GLN A 80 -24.10 22.02 -17.99
N GLY A 81 -24.35 22.17 -16.68
CA GLY A 81 -25.56 21.70 -16.00
C GLY A 81 -25.50 20.31 -15.36
N PHE A 82 -24.58 19.41 -15.74
CA PHE A 82 -24.44 18.08 -15.10
C PHE A 82 -23.06 17.45 -15.35
N THR A 83 -22.32 17.12 -14.29
CA THR A 83 -21.10 16.31 -14.37
C THR A 83 -20.91 15.43 -13.14
N PHE A 84 -20.19 14.32 -13.32
CA PHE A 84 -19.64 13.53 -12.21
C PHE A 84 -18.27 14.06 -11.82
N LEU A 85 -17.99 14.04 -10.52
CA LEU A 85 -16.72 14.46 -9.91
C LEU A 85 -16.22 13.32 -9.01
N PRO A 86 -15.21 12.56 -9.44
CA PRO A 86 -14.63 11.53 -8.59
C PRO A 86 -13.64 12.14 -7.59
N ASN A 87 -13.63 11.60 -6.39
CA ASN A 87 -12.64 11.90 -5.37
C ASN A 87 -11.41 11.00 -5.58
N PRO A 88 -10.20 11.56 -5.75
CA PRO A 88 -8.99 10.76 -5.94
C PRO A 88 -8.53 10.01 -4.67
N LEU A 89 -9.07 10.31 -3.48
CA LEU A 89 -8.70 9.64 -2.23
C LEU A 89 -9.28 8.22 -2.10
N ASP A 90 -10.53 8.04 -2.53
CA ASP A 90 -11.31 6.83 -2.25
C ASP A 90 -12.23 6.40 -3.41
N GLY A 91 -12.16 7.12 -4.53
CA GLY A 91 -13.06 6.92 -5.66
C GLY A 91 -14.52 7.32 -5.38
N SER A 92 -14.83 8.00 -4.26
CA SER A 92 -16.18 8.51 -3.97
C SER A 92 -16.66 9.39 -5.14
N LEU A 93 -17.92 9.24 -5.52
CA LEU A 93 -18.49 10.00 -6.63
C LEU A 93 -19.42 11.09 -6.15
N TYR A 94 -19.29 12.26 -6.75
CA TYR A 94 -20.20 13.38 -6.58
C TYR A 94 -20.83 13.73 -7.92
N VAL A 95 -22.04 14.28 -7.86
CA VAL A 95 -22.74 14.85 -9.01
C VAL A 95 -22.86 16.34 -8.78
N LEU A 96 -22.39 17.12 -9.74
CA LEU A 96 -22.63 18.55 -9.82
C LEU A 96 -23.73 18.78 -10.86
N LYS A 97 -24.93 19.17 -10.41
CA LYS A 97 -26.07 19.48 -11.28
C LYS A 97 -26.64 20.85 -10.92
N ASN A 98 -26.73 21.77 -11.88
CA ASN A 98 -27.26 23.13 -11.67
C ASN A 98 -26.67 23.81 -10.41
N SER A 99 -25.34 23.75 -10.25
CA SER A 99 -24.62 24.27 -9.06
C SER A 99 -24.91 23.57 -7.73
N SER A 100 -25.72 22.51 -7.71
CA SER A 100 -25.90 21.64 -6.56
C SER A 100 -24.90 20.49 -6.63
N LEU A 101 -24.06 20.37 -5.60
CA LEU A 101 -23.15 19.24 -5.41
C LEU A 101 -23.83 18.19 -4.50
N LYS A 102 -23.87 16.94 -4.94
CA LYS A 102 -24.42 15.82 -4.18
C LYS A 102 -23.47 14.63 -4.20
N LYS A 103 -23.14 14.08 -3.03
CA LYS A 103 -22.41 12.81 -2.92
C LYS A 103 -23.35 11.65 -3.30
N LEU A 104 -22.86 10.73 -4.12
CA LEU A 104 -23.55 9.49 -4.44
C LEU A 104 -23.33 8.44 -3.35
N PRO A 105 -24.26 7.48 -3.20
CA PRO A 105 -24.14 6.43 -2.18
C PRO A 105 -23.10 5.36 -2.53
N PHE A 106 -22.52 5.39 -3.73
CA PHE A 106 -21.53 4.42 -4.21
C PHE A 106 -20.27 5.13 -4.71
N ASN A 107 -19.11 4.53 -4.43
CA ASN A 107 -17.83 4.91 -5.05
C ASN A 107 -17.59 4.14 -6.36
N ILE A 108 -16.54 4.51 -7.11
CA ILE A 108 -16.18 3.84 -8.37
C ILE A 108 -15.98 2.33 -8.19
N PRO A 109 -15.17 1.84 -7.22
CA PRO A 109 -15.00 0.40 -6.98
C PRO A 109 -16.33 -0.35 -6.75
N GLN A 110 -17.23 0.20 -5.93
CA GLN A 110 -18.55 -0.38 -5.65
C GLN A 110 -19.44 -0.41 -6.89
N LEU A 111 -19.45 0.65 -7.69
CA LEU A 111 -20.19 0.67 -8.95
C LEU A 111 -19.66 -0.35 -9.95
N VAL A 112 -18.33 -0.49 -10.06
CA VAL A 112 -17.72 -1.51 -10.92
C VAL A 112 -18.14 -2.90 -10.47
N HIS A 113 -18.11 -3.18 -9.17
CA HIS A 113 -18.54 -4.47 -8.63
C HIS A 113 -20.02 -4.77 -8.87
N ALA A 114 -20.88 -3.76 -8.75
CA ALA A 114 -22.32 -3.89 -9.00
C ALA A 114 -22.70 -3.85 -10.49
N SER A 115 -21.75 -3.62 -11.39
CA SER A 115 -22.02 -3.47 -12.82
C SER A 115 -22.17 -4.81 -13.55
N PRO A 116 -22.95 -4.86 -14.67
CA PRO A 116 -23.74 -3.77 -15.24
C PRO A 116 -25.01 -3.50 -14.41
N CYS A 117 -25.34 -2.22 -14.19
CA CYS A 117 -26.54 -1.83 -13.46
C CYS A 117 -27.17 -0.54 -14.00
N ARG A 118 -28.42 -0.29 -13.60
CA ARG A 118 -29.20 0.89 -14.00
C ARG A 118 -29.67 1.65 -12.76
N GLY A 119 -29.33 2.93 -12.69
CA GLY A 119 -29.81 3.85 -11.66
C GLY A 119 -31.26 4.27 -11.85
N THR A 120 -31.92 4.69 -10.78
CA THR A 120 -33.28 5.25 -10.81
C THR A 120 -33.36 6.58 -11.56
N ASP A 121 -32.22 7.25 -11.74
CA ASP A 121 -32.06 8.45 -12.57
C ASP A 121 -32.06 8.16 -14.07
N GLY A 122 -32.02 6.88 -14.48
CA GLY A 122 -31.97 6.44 -15.87
C GLY A 122 -30.56 6.34 -16.43
N ILE A 123 -29.53 6.44 -15.59
CA ILE A 123 -28.14 6.26 -15.99
C ILE A 123 -27.79 4.77 -15.91
N MET A 124 -27.21 4.24 -16.98
CA MET A 124 -26.65 2.88 -17.01
C MET A 124 -25.16 2.94 -16.71
N TYR A 125 -24.70 2.03 -15.86
CA TYR A 125 -23.32 1.90 -15.42
C TYR A 125 -22.75 0.59 -15.95
N ALA A 126 -21.61 0.66 -16.62
CA ALA A 126 -20.81 -0.49 -17.04
C ALA A 126 -19.41 -0.34 -16.46
N GLY A 127 -18.95 -1.34 -15.73
CA GLY A 127 -17.68 -1.33 -15.05
C GLY A 127 -16.73 -2.42 -15.54
N SER A 128 -15.43 -2.18 -15.37
CA SER A 128 -14.40 -3.20 -15.53
C SER A 128 -13.32 -3.02 -14.46
N LYS A 129 -12.79 -4.13 -13.97
CA LYS A 129 -11.69 -4.19 -13.00
C LYS A 129 -10.49 -4.87 -13.67
N LYS A 130 -9.29 -4.30 -13.53
CA LYS A 130 -8.04 -4.92 -13.95
C LYS A 130 -7.02 -4.84 -12.81
N ASP A 131 -6.55 -5.98 -12.35
CA ASP A 131 -5.50 -6.08 -11.33
C ASP A 131 -4.14 -6.31 -12.01
N VAL A 132 -3.11 -5.59 -11.58
CA VAL A 132 -1.72 -5.73 -12.05
C VAL A 132 -0.81 -5.89 -10.83
N TRP A 133 0.14 -6.83 -10.92
CA TRP A 133 1.18 -7.02 -9.91
C TRP A 133 2.54 -6.78 -10.55
N PHE A 134 3.36 -5.96 -9.91
CA PHE A 134 4.74 -5.74 -10.33
C PHE A 134 5.68 -5.80 -9.13
N GLY A 135 6.84 -6.42 -9.32
CA GLY A 135 7.88 -6.46 -8.31
C GLY A 135 8.68 -5.17 -8.32
N ILE A 136 9.05 -4.66 -7.15
CA ILE A 136 9.98 -3.54 -7.01
C ILE A 136 11.17 -3.92 -6.14
N ASP A 137 12.32 -3.38 -6.47
CA ASP A 137 13.47 -3.31 -5.57
C ASP A 137 13.19 -2.17 -4.55
N PRO A 138 13.06 -2.47 -3.25
CA PRO A 138 12.64 -1.51 -2.24
C PRO A 138 13.66 -0.39 -1.98
N THR A 139 14.92 -0.63 -2.29
CA THR A 139 16.02 0.33 -2.07
C THR A 139 16.13 1.31 -3.23
N THR A 140 15.93 0.83 -4.46
CA THR A 140 16.11 1.64 -5.68
C THR A 140 14.80 2.10 -6.33
N GLY A 141 13.66 1.46 -6.01
CA GLY A 141 12.37 1.69 -6.65
C GLY A 141 12.26 1.12 -8.07
N LEU A 142 13.27 0.38 -8.54
CA LEU A 142 13.27 -0.20 -9.88
C LEU A 142 12.27 -1.35 -9.99
N LYS A 143 11.45 -1.35 -11.05
CA LYS A 143 10.52 -2.43 -11.35
C LYS A 143 11.28 -3.66 -11.87
N SER A 144 11.04 -4.81 -11.25
CA SER A 144 11.27 -6.12 -11.84
C SER A 144 10.06 -6.47 -12.72
N GLU A 145 10.26 -7.20 -13.82
CA GLU A 145 9.20 -7.40 -14.82
C GLU A 145 7.88 -7.95 -14.25
N THR A 146 6.78 -7.44 -14.81
CA THR A 146 5.39 -7.71 -14.44
C THR A 146 5.04 -9.19 -14.59
N LEU A 147 4.60 -9.82 -13.49
CA LEU A 147 3.94 -11.13 -13.57
C LEU A 147 2.57 -10.92 -14.24
N SER A 148 2.49 -11.19 -15.53
CA SER A 148 1.22 -11.27 -16.26
C SER A 148 0.92 -12.73 -16.56
N SER A 149 -0.36 -13.09 -16.67
CA SER A 149 -0.80 -14.47 -16.99
C SER A 149 -0.24 -15.04 -18.32
N ALA A 150 0.53 -14.25 -19.08
CA ALA A 150 1.09 -14.58 -20.38
C ALA A 150 2.60 -14.89 -20.38
N SER A 151 3.35 -14.65 -19.30
CA SER A 151 4.79 -14.96 -19.26
C SER A 151 5.04 -16.29 -18.55
N ALA A 152 5.21 -17.35 -19.35
CA ALA A 152 5.49 -18.72 -18.90
C ALA A 152 6.97 -18.98 -18.55
N ASP A 153 7.84 -17.97 -18.58
CA ASP A 153 9.25 -18.12 -18.24
C ASP A 153 9.44 -17.93 -16.74
N ARG A 154 9.23 -19.04 -16.02
CA ARG A 154 9.46 -19.19 -14.58
C ARG A 154 10.96 -19.10 -14.27
N ILE A 155 11.42 -17.90 -13.91
CA ILE A 155 12.50 -17.76 -12.95
C ILE A 155 11.85 -17.22 -11.68
N CYS A 156 11.75 -18.04 -10.64
CA CYS A 156 11.29 -17.57 -9.33
C CYS A 156 12.22 -16.42 -8.89
N PRO A 157 11.74 -15.18 -8.76
CA PRO A 157 12.59 -14.02 -8.42
C PRO A 157 13.12 -14.06 -6.98
N ALA A 158 12.79 -15.11 -6.23
CA ALA A 158 13.14 -15.29 -4.83
C ALA A 158 14.64 -15.50 -4.55
N SER A 159 15.50 -15.65 -5.55
CA SER A 159 16.85 -16.16 -5.29
C SER A 159 17.97 -15.13 -5.10
N GLN A 160 17.81 -13.84 -5.41
CA GLN A 160 18.97 -12.91 -5.33
C GLN A 160 18.72 -11.46 -4.89
N LYS A 161 17.48 -10.96 -4.83
CA LYS A 161 17.18 -9.62 -4.31
C LYS A 161 15.82 -9.60 -3.62
N GLN A 162 15.73 -8.89 -2.50
CA GLN A 162 14.47 -8.64 -1.80
C GLN A 162 13.53 -7.85 -2.72
N THR A 163 12.63 -8.54 -3.41
CA THR A 163 11.66 -7.95 -4.32
C THR A 163 10.32 -7.87 -3.61
N ILE A 164 9.73 -6.67 -3.53
CA ILE A 164 8.40 -6.48 -2.95
C ILE A 164 7.39 -6.36 -4.08
N PHE A 165 6.32 -7.17 -4.05
CA PHE A 165 5.26 -7.10 -5.05
C PHE A 165 4.21 -6.07 -4.66
N LEU A 166 3.94 -5.12 -5.55
CA LEU A 166 2.88 -4.14 -5.40
C LEU A 166 1.70 -4.53 -6.28
N GLY A 167 0.53 -4.72 -5.65
CA GLY A 167 -0.73 -4.87 -6.36
C GLY A 167 -1.33 -3.51 -6.67
N ARG A 168 -1.72 -3.27 -7.92
CA ARG A 168 -2.41 -2.05 -8.34
C ARG A 168 -3.63 -2.40 -9.18
N THR A 169 -4.79 -1.89 -8.77
CA THR A 169 -6.06 -2.16 -9.40
C THR A 169 -6.56 -0.94 -10.17
N GLU A 170 -6.84 -1.11 -11.46
CA GLU A 170 -7.61 -0.16 -12.28
C GLU A 170 -9.09 -0.50 -12.24
N TYR A 171 -9.91 0.44 -11.75
CA TYR A 171 -11.36 0.43 -11.84
C TYR A 171 -11.80 1.42 -12.91
N ARG A 172 -12.49 0.95 -13.93
CA ARG A 172 -13.08 1.82 -14.97
C ARG A 172 -14.58 1.71 -14.92
N VAL A 173 -15.27 2.86 -14.85
CA VAL A 173 -16.72 2.95 -14.96
C VAL A 173 -17.09 3.84 -16.14
N SER A 174 -18.01 3.35 -16.95
CA SER A 174 -18.65 4.06 -18.05
C SER A 174 -20.12 4.28 -17.70
N MET A 175 -20.57 5.52 -17.81
CA MET A 175 -21.92 5.97 -17.47
C MET A 175 -22.61 6.47 -18.73
N PHE A 176 -23.83 6.00 -18.96
CA PHE A 176 -24.61 6.33 -20.15
C PHE A 176 -26.01 6.82 -19.76
N ASP A 177 -26.38 8.03 -20.18
CA ASP A 177 -27.73 8.56 -20.01
C ASP A 177 -28.64 8.03 -21.15
N GLU A 178 -29.61 7.19 -20.81
CA GLU A 178 -30.54 6.62 -21.78
C GLU A 178 -31.40 7.69 -22.46
N LYS A 179 -31.78 8.75 -21.71
CA LYS A 179 -32.63 9.83 -22.20
C LYS A 179 -31.85 10.79 -23.09
N ASN A 180 -30.57 10.99 -22.80
CA ASN A 180 -29.66 11.81 -23.60
C ASN A 180 -28.48 10.97 -24.09
N ARG A 181 -28.69 10.19 -25.16
CA ARG A 181 -27.67 9.27 -25.71
C ARG A 181 -26.32 9.89 -26.06
N GLY A 182 -26.23 11.22 -26.20
CA GLY A 182 -24.98 11.97 -26.38
C GLY A 182 -24.21 12.27 -25.10
N LYS A 183 -24.72 11.92 -23.92
CA LYS A 183 -24.08 12.15 -22.63
C LYS A 183 -23.51 10.83 -22.09
N THR A 184 -22.21 10.68 -22.28
CA THR A 184 -21.41 9.60 -21.69
C THR A 184 -20.32 10.18 -20.80
N TRP A 185 -20.03 9.47 -19.71
CA TRP A 185 -18.95 9.82 -18.79
C TRP A 185 -18.15 8.57 -18.47
N ASN A 186 -16.83 8.67 -18.62
CA ASN A 186 -15.90 7.60 -18.29
C ASN A 186 -15.04 8.08 -17.13
N ALA A 187 -14.92 7.29 -16.08
CA ALA A 187 -14.00 7.56 -14.98
C ALA A 187 -13.13 6.33 -14.76
N THR A 188 -11.83 6.54 -14.61
CA THR A 188 -10.86 5.51 -14.25
C THR A 188 -10.26 5.90 -12.92
N PHE A 189 -10.31 5.00 -11.94
CA PHE A 189 -9.73 5.14 -10.62
C PHE A 189 -8.73 4.01 -10.38
N ASN A 190 -7.53 4.35 -9.94
CA ASN A 190 -6.50 3.39 -9.63
C ASN A 190 -6.20 3.40 -8.13
N ASP A 191 -6.07 2.22 -7.53
CA ASP A 191 -5.72 2.08 -6.11
C ASP A 191 -4.64 1.02 -5.92
N TYR A 192 -3.80 1.21 -4.91
CA TYR A 192 -2.82 0.21 -4.51
C TYR A 192 -3.43 -0.74 -3.48
N SER A 193 -3.19 -2.03 -3.67
CA SER A 193 -3.51 -3.03 -2.67
C SER A 193 -2.56 -2.87 -1.49
N ALA A 194 -3.12 -2.67 -0.31
CA ALA A 194 -2.38 -2.52 0.93
C ALA A 194 -3.07 -3.29 2.06
N HIS A 195 -2.28 -3.85 2.95
CA HIS A 195 -2.74 -4.38 4.21
C HIS A 195 -3.17 -3.22 5.13
N LEU A 196 -4.12 -3.51 6.02
CA LEU A 196 -4.32 -2.67 7.19
C LEU A 196 -3.08 -2.80 8.06
N LEU A 197 -2.65 -1.69 8.66
CA LEU A 197 -1.62 -1.76 9.71
C LEU A 197 -2.10 -2.77 10.76
N PRO A 198 -1.23 -3.69 11.23
CA PRO A 198 -1.56 -4.50 12.39
C PRO A 198 -1.97 -3.55 13.53
N GLU A 199 -3.11 -3.84 14.17
CA GLU A 199 -3.70 -2.94 15.16
C GLU A 199 -2.71 -2.63 16.30
N VAL A 200 -2.63 -1.34 16.61
CA VAL A 200 -2.01 -0.70 17.79
C VAL A 200 -0.54 -0.24 17.63
N ASN A 201 -0.40 1.04 17.25
CA ASN A 201 0.61 2.00 17.74
C ASN A 201 2.11 1.80 17.43
N SER A 202 2.52 0.92 16.51
CA SER A 202 3.96 0.86 16.19
C SER A 202 4.47 2.06 15.36
N TRP A 203 3.57 2.80 14.70
CA TRP A 203 3.98 3.95 13.89
C TRP A 203 3.99 5.25 14.71
N PRO A 204 5.18 5.82 14.99
CA PRO A 204 5.34 6.93 15.93
C PRO A 204 4.90 8.28 15.34
N PHE A 205 4.63 8.35 14.03
CA PHE A 205 4.37 9.61 13.36
C PHE A 205 2.90 9.83 12.98
N GLN A 206 2.48 11.09 13.00
CA GLN A 206 1.22 11.58 12.48
C GLN A 206 1.48 12.42 11.23
N HIS A 207 0.71 12.20 10.16
CA HIS A 207 0.90 12.89 8.89
C HIS A 207 -0.26 13.81 8.55
N TYR A 208 0.08 14.99 8.04
CA TYR A 208 -0.86 15.97 7.50
C TYR A 208 -0.47 16.31 6.07
N THR A 209 -1.43 16.35 5.16
CA THR A 209 -1.19 16.68 3.75
C THR A 209 -2.04 17.86 3.30
N SER A 210 -1.56 18.60 2.31
CA SER A 210 -2.32 19.71 1.72
C SER A 210 -3.37 19.20 0.74
N SER A 211 -4.56 19.79 0.78
CA SER A 211 -5.67 19.46 -0.13
C SER A 211 -5.42 19.84 -1.59
N SER A 212 -4.50 20.77 -1.85
CA SER A 212 -4.32 21.41 -3.16
C SER A 212 -2.89 21.35 -3.70
N HIS A 213 -1.90 21.07 -2.85
CA HIS A 213 -0.48 21.04 -3.18
C HIS A 213 0.16 19.76 -2.66
N GLY A 214 1.40 19.47 -3.05
CA GLY A 214 2.10 18.25 -2.64
C GLY A 214 2.76 18.30 -1.27
N GLN A 215 2.36 19.24 -0.41
CA GLN A 215 2.96 19.41 0.91
C GLN A 215 2.51 18.32 1.87
N ILE A 216 3.46 17.80 2.64
CA ILE A 216 3.28 16.88 3.76
C ILE A 216 4.06 17.37 4.96
N LEU A 217 3.41 17.36 6.13
CA LEU A 217 4.02 17.57 7.43
C LEU A 217 3.91 16.28 8.24
N THR A 218 5.00 15.93 8.91
CA THR A 218 5.07 14.76 9.75
C THR A 218 5.47 15.18 11.15
N PHE A 219 4.66 14.79 12.14
CA PHE A 219 4.87 15.07 13.54
C PHE A 219 5.16 13.80 14.30
N ASP A 220 6.02 13.89 15.30
CA ASP A 220 6.15 12.85 16.32
C ASP A 220 4.91 12.89 17.25
N LYS A 221 4.27 11.73 17.46
CA LYS A 221 3.05 11.64 18.28
C LYS A 221 3.31 11.82 19.77
N GLU A 222 4.51 11.50 20.24
CA GLU A 222 4.86 11.59 21.65
C GLU A 222 5.28 13.01 22.02
N THR A 223 6.13 13.63 21.19
CA THR A 223 6.64 14.98 21.46
C THR A 223 5.71 16.08 20.92
N GLY A 224 4.95 15.79 19.86
CA GLY A 224 4.16 16.78 19.14
C GLY A 224 5.00 17.73 18.28
N GLU A 225 6.29 17.47 18.11
CA GLU A 225 7.20 18.28 17.31
C GLU A 225 7.17 17.88 15.83
N ILE A 226 7.48 18.84 14.95
CA ILE A 226 7.65 18.57 13.53
C ILE A 226 8.92 17.76 13.34
N GLN A 227 8.77 16.55 12.82
CA GLN A 227 9.91 15.69 12.51
C GLN A 227 10.52 16.02 11.16
N TRP A 228 9.67 16.23 10.14
CA TRP A 228 10.10 16.69 8.83
C TRP A 228 8.92 17.22 8.01
N GLU A 229 9.28 17.96 6.96
CA GLU A 229 8.38 18.46 5.94
C GLU A 229 8.90 18.14 4.54
N ALA A 230 7.98 17.94 3.59
CA ALA A 230 8.34 17.75 2.18
C ALA A 230 7.28 18.32 1.24
N ASP A 231 7.68 18.66 0.02
CA ASP A 231 6.77 19.09 -1.05
C ASP A 231 6.97 18.22 -2.30
N LEU A 232 5.99 17.35 -2.55
CA LEU A 232 5.95 16.40 -3.66
C LEU A 232 5.34 17.00 -4.94
N LYS A 233 5.04 18.31 -4.94
CA LYS A 233 4.53 19.11 -6.07
C LYS A 233 3.14 18.75 -6.59
N GLN A 234 2.55 17.65 -6.11
CA GLN A 234 1.23 17.15 -6.50
C GLN A 234 0.47 16.66 -5.27
N PRO A 235 -0.86 16.88 -5.18
CA PRO A 235 -1.66 16.42 -4.05
C PRO A 235 -1.43 14.94 -3.73
N ILE A 236 -1.20 14.67 -2.45
CA ILE A 236 -0.98 13.33 -1.91
C ILE A 236 -2.35 12.69 -1.65
N VAL A 237 -2.54 11.49 -2.16
CA VAL A 237 -3.83 10.78 -2.10
C VAL A 237 -3.78 9.52 -1.25
N ALA A 238 -2.58 8.97 -1.02
CA ALA A 238 -2.39 7.85 -0.12
C ALA A 238 -0.96 7.85 0.44
N LEU A 239 -0.82 7.37 1.68
CA LEU A 239 0.45 7.07 2.32
C LEU A 239 0.52 5.58 2.66
N TYR A 240 1.70 5.00 2.51
CA TYR A 240 1.97 3.61 2.84
C TYR A 240 3.28 3.48 3.59
N LEU A 241 3.35 2.51 4.48
CA LEU A 241 4.58 2.01 5.05
C LEU A 241 5.01 0.80 4.24
N LEU A 242 6.22 0.84 3.66
CA LEU A 242 6.76 -0.27 2.90
C LEU A 242 7.38 -1.28 3.86
N ARG A 243 6.91 -2.53 3.79
CA ARG A 243 7.41 -3.65 4.59
C ARG A 243 7.63 -4.85 3.67
N ASN A 244 8.34 -5.86 4.15
CA ASN A 244 8.67 -7.05 3.37
C ASN A 244 7.43 -7.79 2.85
N ASP A 245 6.31 -7.70 3.57
CA ASP A 245 5.02 -8.29 3.22
C ASP A 245 4.15 -7.39 2.32
N GLY A 246 4.64 -6.20 1.94
CA GLY A 246 3.97 -5.29 1.00
C GLY A 246 3.71 -3.90 1.58
N LEU A 247 2.62 -3.28 1.12
CA LEU A 247 2.21 -1.96 1.55
C LEU A 247 1.27 -2.04 2.73
N HIS A 248 1.50 -1.22 3.75
CA HIS A 248 0.57 -1.00 4.85
C HIS A 248 0.04 0.43 4.80
N LYS A 249 -1.28 0.61 4.76
CA LYS A 249 -1.86 1.94 4.60
C LYS A 249 -1.65 2.80 5.85
N LEU A 250 -1.00 3.94 5.71
CA LEU A 250 -0.80 4.91 6.79
C LEU A 250 -1.96 5.92 6.83
N PRO A 251 -2.51 6.23 8.02
CA PRO A 251 -3.49 7.30 8.15
C PRO A 251 -2.82 8.67 7.99
N PHE A 252 -3.54 9.60 7.39
CA PHE A 252 -3.17 11.01 7.33
C PHE A 252 -4.41 11.88 7.30
N GLU A 253 -4.26 13.14 7.70
CA GLU A 253 -5.33 14.12 7.64
C GLU A 253 -5.05 15.15 6.54
N VAL A 254 -6.10 15.57 5.85
CA VAL A 254 -6.01 16.58 4.79
C VAL A 254 -6.36 17.94 5.39
N MET A 255 -5.45 18.89 5.24
CA MET A 255 -5.63 20.28 5.67
C MET A 255 -5.72 21.24 4.48
N GLY A 256 -6.43 22.35 4.69
CA GLY A 256 -6.39 23.47 3.77
C GLY A 256 -4.99 24.10 3.75
N LYS A 257 -4.58 24.63 2.59
CA LYS A 257 -3.27 25.27 2.41
C LYS A 257 -2.98 26.33 3.48
N GLU A 258 -3.91 27.25 3.69
CA GLU A 258 -3.75 28.34 4.68
C GLU A 258 -3.61 27.80 6.11
N THR A 259 -4.34 26.73 6.45
CA THR A 259 -4.21 26.07 7.75
C THR A 259 -2.83 25.45 7.92
N MET A 260 -2.31 24.80 6.87
CA MET A 260 -0.99 24.18 6.87
C MET A 260 0.12 25.22 7.08
N GLU A 261 0.06 26.34 6.34
CA GLU A 261 1.04 27.43 6.43
C GLU A 261 1.05 28.05 7.84
N ASN A 262 -0.11 28.22 8.47
CA ASN A 262 -0.21 28.72 9.84
C ASN A 262 0.35 27.76 10.89
N VAL A 263 0.25 26.44 10.65
CA VAL A 263 0.85 25.44 11.55
C VAL A 263 2.36 25.51 11.47
N GLN A 264 2.93 25.64 10.26
CA GLN A 264 4.38 25.75 10.07
C GLN A 264 4.97 27.00 10.72
N GLN A 265 4.25 28.11 10.77
CA GLN A 265 4.75 29.37 11.35
C GLN A 265 4.77 29.40 12.89
N LYS A 266 4.11 28.44 13.55
CA LYS A 266 4.01 28.38 15.02
C LYS A 266 5.15 27.60 15.68
N PHE A 267 5.97 26.91 14.89
CA PHE A 267 7.12 26.13 15.33
C PHE A 267 8.39 26.65 14.62
#